data_AF-A0AA51QAH6-F1
#
_entry.id   AF-A0AA51QAH6-F1
#
_cell.length_a   1.000
_cell.length_b   1.000
_cell.length_c   1.000
_cell.angle_alpha   90.00
_cell.angle_beta   90.00
_cell.angle_gamma   90.00
#
_symmetry.space_group_name_H-M   'P 1'
#
loop_
_entity.id
_entity.type
_entity.pdbx_description
1 polymer ?
#
loop_
_entity_poly.entity_id
_entity_poly.type
_entity_poly.pdbx_seq_one_letter_code
_entity_poly.pdbx_strand_id
1 'polypeptide(L)'
;MEHGPFPHFANITLFKTYSANIVVDQLIGDDGERIGYILTWKDVTEYEKKIQETKKQIQELDTPIIPLALDTSILIPVLGTLSKDRLHFMEEKVLTYCSKHEIEFILFDFSGIADELNSEIAFHLQQIHEALVLMGVEPIYIGIGRNGPLYC
;
A
#
# COMPACT_ATOMS: atom_id res chain seq x y z
N MET A 1 9.80 42.85 0.98
CA MET A 1 9.98 41.39 1.18
C MET A 1 8.60 40.82 1.42
N GLU A 2 7.93 40.35 0.36
CA GLU A 2 6.54 39.87 0.43
C GLU A 2 6.43 38.67 1.37
N HIS A 3 5.53 38.77 2.35
CA HIS A 3 5.24 37.71 3.31
C HIS A 3 4.32 36.70 2.64
N GLY A 4 4.72 35.42 2.59
CA GLY A 4 3.87 34.34 2.06
C GLY A 4 2.54 34.21 2.83
N PRO A 5 1.54 33.52 2.27
CA PRO A 5 0.23 33.42 2.91
C PRO A 5 0.35 32.70 4.25
N PHE A 6 -0.14 33.35 5.31
CA PHE A 6 -0.37 32.73 6.61
C PHE A 6 -1.72 31.99 6.60
N PRO A 7 -1.90 30.97 7.43
CA PRO A 7 -0.91 30.39 8.35
C PRO A 7 0.17 29.54 7.65
N HIS A 8 1.36 29.48 8.26
CA HIS A 8 2.44 28.58 7.85
C HIS A 8 2.39 27.27 8.63
N PHE A 9 2.59 26.16 7.93
CA PHE A 9 2.58 24.81 8.49
C PHE A 9 3.95 24.16 8.36
N ALA A 10 4.40 23.47 9.41
CA ALA A 10 5.57 22.63 9.37
C ALA A 10 5.32 21.34 10.16
N ASN A 11 5.79 20.21 9.64
CA ASN A 11 5.92 18.99 10.41
C ASN A 11 7.38 18.82 10.80
N ILE A 12 7.64 18.64 12.09
CA ILE A 12 9.00 18.42 12.59
C ILE A 12 9.09 17.08 13.30
N THR A 13 10.24 16.44 13.15
CA THR A 13 10.58 15.23 13.90
C THR A 13 11.72 15.57 14.86
N LEU A 14 11.45 15.44 16.16
CA LEU A 14 12.40 15.67 17.24
C LEU A 14 12.95 14.34 17.74
N PHE A 15 14.27 14.29 17.94
CA PHE A 15 14.97 13.13 18.50
C PHE A 15 14.69 11.79 17.77
N LYS A 16 14.25 11.85 16.50
CA LYS A 16 13.79 10.70 15.71
C LYS A 16 12.61 9.91 16.32
N THR A 17 11.93 10.45 17.31
CA THR A 17 10.89 9.71 18.06
C THR A 17 9.60 10.51 18.21
N TYR A 18 9.67 11.83 18.24
CA TYR A 18 8.50 12.69 18.45
C TYR A 18 8.19 13.47 17.19
N SER A 19 6.94 13.41 16.75
CA SER A 19 6.45 14.20 15.62
C SER A 19 5.52 15.28 16.13
N ALA A 20 5.74 16.52 15.69
CA ALA A 20 4.88 17.64 16.01
C ALA A 20 4.51 18.43 14.76
N ASN A 21 3.23 18.81 14.68
CA ASN A 21 2.75 19.79 13.72
C ASN A 21 2.87 21.19 14.34
N ILE A 22 3.56 22.08 13.66
CA ILE A 22 3.73 23.48 14.02
C ILE A 22 2.87 24.32 13.08
N VAL A 23 2.06 25.20 13.66
CA VAL A 23 1.27 26.21 12.96
C VAL A 23 1.73 27.58 13.45
N VAL A 24 2.15 28.43 12.50
CA VAL A 24 2.47 29.83 12.77
C VAL A 24 1.41 30.68 12.09
N ASP A 25 0.68 31.47 12.88
CA ASP A 25 -0.34 32.39 12.39
C ASP A 25 -0.05 33.83 12.84
N GLN A 26 -0.67 34.80 12.19
CA GLN A 26 -0.58 36.21 12.57
C GLN A 26 -1.55 36.53 13.70
N LEU A 27 -1.06 37.25 14.71
CA LEU A 27 -1.91 37.88 15.71
C LEU A 27 -2.21 39.31 15.25
N ILE A 28 -3.47 39.56 14.89
CA ILE A 28 -3.97 40.87 14.46
C ILE A 28 -4.70 41.51 15.65
N GLY A 29 -4.37 42.77 15.93
CA GLY A 29 -5.02 43.59 16.94
C GLY A 29 -6.41 44.07 16.53
N ASP A 30 -7.15 44.61 17.48
CA ASP A 30 -8.48 45.18 17.23
C ASP A 30 -8.44 46.41 16.29
N ASP A 31 -7.27 47.03 16.15
CA ASP A 31 -6.97 48.12 15.22
C ASP A 31 -6.63 47.64 13.80
N GLY A 32 -6.57 46.32 13.57
CA GLY A 32 -6.19 45.71 12.31
C GLY A 32 -4.67 45.65 12.09
N GLU A 33 -3.86 46.13 13.04
CA GLU A 33 -2.40 46.06 12.96
C GLU A 33 -1.89 44.70 13.43
N ARG A 34 -0.78 44.24 12.84
CA ARG A 34 -0.16 42.97 13.24
C ARG A 34 0.59 43.17 14.56
N ILE A 35 0.07 42.60 15.62
CA ILE A 35 0.69 42.64 16.95
C ILE A 35 1.82 41.61 17.06
N GLY A 36 1.73 40.48 16.34
CA GLY A 36 2.79 39.49 16.36
C GLY A 36 2.45 38.20 15.63
N TYR A 37 3.07 37.12 16.10
CA TYR A 37 2.86 35.77 15.59
C TYR A 37 2.48 34.86 16.75
N ILE A 38 1.52 33.97 16.52
CA ILE A 38 1.19 32.88 17.42
C ILE A 38 1.77 31.58 16.84
N LEU A 39 2.49 30.84 17.68
CA LEU A 39 3.02 29.53 17.34
C LEU A 39 2.29 28.48 18.17
N THR A 40 1.61 27.57 17.49
CA THR A 40 0.98 26.40 18.12
C THR A 40 1.75 25.16 17.70
N TRP A 41 2.01 24.26 18.65
CA TRP A 41 2.57 22.95 18.37
C TRP A 41 1.61 21.87 18.88
N LYS A 42 1.42 20.82 18.09
CA LYS A 42 0.61 19.66 18.43
C LYS A 42 1.43 18.40 18.29
N ASP A 43 1.57 17.64 19.37
CA ASP A 43 2.13 16.28 19.31
C ASP A 43 1.20 15.38 18.48
N VAL A 44 1.75 14.79 17.43
CA VAL A 44 1.05 13.87 16.51
C VAL A 44 1.72 12.50 16.47
N THR A 45 2.67 12.22 17.36
CA THR A 45 3.50 11.01 17.36
C THR A 45 2.66 9.73 17.37
N GLU A 46 1.71 9.62 18.31
CA GLU A 46 0.86 8.44 18.45
C GLU A 46 -0.09 8.27 17.26
N TYR A 47 -0.56 9.38 16.68
CA TYR A 47 -1.41 9.35 15.50
C TYR A 47 -0.65 8.87 14.26
N GLU A 48 0.57 9.36 14.05
CA GLU A 48 1.44 8.90 12.96
C GLU A 48 1.85 7.43 13.12
N LYS A 49 2.21 6.99 14.34
CA LYS A 49 2.47 5.57 14.62
C LYS A 49 1.28 4.70 14.26
N LYS A 50 0.08 5.09 14.71
CA LYS A 50 -1.14 4.33 14.41
C LYS A 50 -1.45 4.29 12.91
N ILE A 51 -1.20 5.37 12.17
CA ILE A 51 -1.29 5.35 10.70
C ILE A 51 -0.28 4.39 10.10
N GLN A 52 0.97 4.39 10.56
CA GLN A 52 2.00 3.49 10.05
C GLN A 52 1.70 2.02 10.37
N GLU A 53 1.25 1.72 11.59
CA GLU A 53 0.77 0.39 11.98
C GLU A 53 -0.41 -0.05 11.12
N THR A 54 -1.38 0.84 10.91
CA THR A 54 -2.54 0.57 10.04
C THR A 54 -2.09 0.30 8.61
N LYS A 55 -1.16 1.09 8.08
CA LYS A 55 -0.58 0.88 6.74
C LYS A 55 0.15 -0.45 6.66
N LYS A 56 0.92 -0.82 7.69
CA LYS A 56 1.62 -2.10 7.76
C LYS A 56 0.64 -3.27 7.82
N GLN A 57 -0.44 -3.15 8.59
CA GLN A 57 -1.51 -4.17 8.64
C GLN A 57 -2.21 -4.31 7.29
N ILE A 58 -2.50 -3.21 6.60
CA ILE A 58 -3.02 -3.25 5.23
C ILE A 58 -2.03 -3.96 4.30
N GLN A 59 -0.73 -3.66 4.38
CA GLN A 59 0.30 -4.35 3.60
C GLN A 59 0.39 -5.85 3.92
N GLU A 60 0.22 -6.26 5.18
CA GLU A 60 0.16 -7.68 5.57
C GLU A 60 -1.09 -8.37 4.98
N LEU A 61 -2.17 -7.61 4.76
CA LEU A 61 -3.43 -8.06 4.16
C LEU A 61 -3.47 -7.97 2.62
N ASP A 62 -2.51 -7.31 1.96
CA ASP A 62 -2.60 -6.91 0.55
C ASP A 62 -2.62 -8.07 -0.47
N THR A 63 -2.37 -9.30 -0.01
CA THR A 63 -2.61 -10.53 -0.76
C THR A 63 -3.00 -11.66 0.21
N PRO A 64 -4.30 -11.92 0.46
CA PRO A 64 -4.70 -13.03 1.33
C PRO A 64 -4.41 -14.37 0.64
N ILE A 65 -4.06 -15.39 1.43
CA ILE A 65 -3.92 -16.77 0.96
C ILE A 65 -5.13 -17.54 1.45
N ILE A 66 -5.96 -18.02 0.53
CA ILE A 66 -7.23 -18.67 0.86
C ILE A 66 -7.14 -20.14 0.43
N PRO A 67 -7.04 -21.10 1.36
CA PRO A 67 -7.13 -22.53 1.05
C PRO A 67 -8.47 -22.89 0.40
N LEU A 68 -8.43 -23.71 -0.63
CA LEU A 68 -9.62 -24.22 -1.32
C LEU A 68 -10.02 -25.59 -0.75
N ALA A 69 -11.21 -26.07 -1.16
CA ALA A 69 -11.74 -27.36 -0.70
C ALA A 69 -10.90 -28.58 -1.14
N LEU A 70 -10.02 -28.39 -2.13
CA LEU A 70 -8.95 -29.32 -2.45
C LEU A 70 -7.75 -28.94 -1.58
N ASP A 71 -7.31 -29.85 -0.71
CA ASP A 71 -6.28 -29.58 0.33
C ASP A 71 -4.94 -29.08 -0.25
N THR A 72 -4.68 -29.30 -1.54
CA THR A 72 -3.46 -28.90 -2.26
C THR A 72 -3.64 -27.64 -3.11
N SER A 73 -4.75 -26.91 -2.98
CA SER A 73 -5.06 -25.73 -3.81
C SER A 73 -5.29 -24.46 -2.99
N ILE A 74 -4.76 -23.33 -3.44
CA ILE A 74 -4.97 -22.02 -2.82
C ILE A 74 -5.42 -20.97 -3.83
N LEU A 75 -6.18 -19.98 -3.35
CA LEU A 75 -6.58 -18.78 -4.08
C LEU A 75 -5.85 -17.55 -3.53
N ILE A 76 -5.34 -16.76 -4.47
CA ILE A 76 -4.60 -15.52 -4.27
C ILE A 76 -5.33 -14.40 -5.00
N PRO A 77 -6.25 -13.67 -4.34
CA PRO A 77 -6.93 -12.56 -4.98
C PRO A 77 -6.03 -11.32 -5.02
N VAL A 78 -5.93 -10.73 -6.20
CA VAL A 78 -5.15 -9.53 -6.49
C VAL A 78 -6.12 -8.39 -6.76
N LEU A 79 -6.29 -7.52 -5.75
CA LEU A 79 -7.25 -6.41 -5.77
C LEU A 79 -6.55 -5.05 -5.92
N GLY A 80 -7.15 -4.09 -6.61
CA GLY A 80 -6.65 -2.72 -6.72
C GLY A 80 -5.47 -2.56 -7.68
N THR A 81 -4.57 -1.62 -7.39
CA THR A 81 -3.43 -1.31 -8.26
C THR A 81 -2.31 -2.35 -8.10
N LEU A 82 -1.71 -2.78 -9.22
CA LEU A 82 -0.64 -3.77 -9.21
C LEU A 82 0.72 -3.10 -9.46
N SER A 83 1.31 -2.58 -8.38
CA SER A 83 2.65 -1.99 -8.42
C SER A 83 3.75 -3.04 -8.26
N LYS A 84 4.99 -2.67 -8.62
CA LYS A 84 6.18 -3.51 -8.48
C LYS A 84 6.45 -3.94 -7.04
N ASP A 85 6.32 -3.02 -6.08
CA ASP A 85 6.51 -3.33 -4.67
C ASP A 85 5.53 -4.40 -4.20
N ARG A 86 4.27 -4.29 -4.64
CA ARG A 86 3.23 -5.26 -4.29
C ARG A 86 3.49 -6.63 -4.93
N LEU A 87 3.93 -6.67 -6.18
CA LEU A 87 4.34 -7.92 -6.83
C LEU A 87 5.46 -8.61 -6.05
N HIS A 88 6.45 -7.86 -5.57
CA HIS A 88 7.54 -8.40 -4.77
C HIS A 88 7.06 -8.95 -3.42
N PHE A 89 6.19 -8.22 -2.70
CA PHE A 89 5.61 -8.73 -1.45
C PHE A 89 4.74 -9.97 -1.68
N MET A 90 3.98 -10.00 -2.77
CA MET A 90 3.17 -11.16 -3.14
C MET A 90 4.05 -12.38 -3.44
N GLU A 91 5.12 -12.20 -4.22
CA GLU A 91 6.11 -13.23 -4.52
C GLU A 91 6.69 -13.83 -3.23
N GLU A 92 7.24 -13.00 -2.34
CA GLU A 92 7.83 -13.45 -1.08
C GLU A 92 6.82 -14.24 -0.24
N LYS A 93 5.59 -13.71 -0.11
CA LYS A 93 4.54 -14.32 0.69
C LYS A 93 4.09 -15.67 0.13
N VAL A 94 3.86 -15.75 -1.18
CA VAL A 94 3.38 -16.97 -1.85
C VAL A 94 4.46 -18.05 -1.84
N LEU A 95 5.70 -17.73 -2.21
CA LEU A 95 6.81 -18.70 -2.20
C LEU A 95 7.07 -19.21 -0.78
N THR A 96 7.06 -18.33 0.22
CA THR A 96 7.21 -18.72 1.62
C THR A 96 6.07 -19.64 2.06
N TYR A 97 4.83 -19.36 1.66
CA TYR A 97 3.70 -20.21 1.99
C TYR A 97 3.82 -21.61 1.37
N CYS A 98 4.17 -21.68 0.07
CA CYS A 98 4.34 -22.95 -0.65
C CYS A 98 5.53 -23.76 -0.14
N SER A 99 6.57 -23.13 0.41
CA SER A 99 7.67 -23.86 1.04
C SER A 99 7.29 -24.58 2.34
N LYS A 100 6.17 -24.20 2.96
CA LYS A 100 5.71 -24.70 4.27
C LYS A 100 4.50 -25.63 4.19
N HIS A 101 3.84 -25.70 3.04
CA HIS A 101 2.60 -26.44 2.83
C HIS A 101 2.67 -27.22 1.52
N GLU A 102 1.99 -28.36 1.45
CA GLU A 102 1.90 -29.15 0.21
C GLU A 102 0.88 -28.52 -0.73
N ILE A 103 1.35 -27.67 -1.65
CA ILE A 103 0.53 -26.96 -2.64
C ILE A 103 0.85 -27.50 -4.02
N GLU A 104 -0.18 -27.93 -4.75
CA GLU A 104 -0.10 -28.34 -6.15
C GLU A 104 -0.60 -27.25 -7.08
N PHE A 105 -1.64 -26.50 -6.69
CA PHE A 105 -2.28 -25.50 -7.55
C PHE A 105 -2.44 -24.15 -6.84
N ILE A 106 -2.17 -23.07 -7.58
CA ILE A 106 -2.44 -21.71 -7.12
C ILE A 106 -3.31 -21.01 -8.14
N LEU A 107 -4.45 -20.48 -7.70
CA LEU A 107 -5.28 -19.59 -8.50
C LEU A 107 -4.94 -18.15 -8.16
N PHE A 108 -4.38 -17.41 -9.11
CA PHE A 108 -4.22 -15.97 -9.01
C PHE A 108 -5.41 -15.28 -9.65
N ASP A 109 -6.23 -14.61 -8.85
CA ASP A 109 -7.44 -13.93 -9.32
C ASP A 109 -7.20 -12.43 -9.50
N PHE A 110 -7.14 -11.99 -10.76
CA PHE A 110 -6.97 -10.60 -11.14
C PHE A 110 -8.27 -9.87 -11.43
N SER A 111 -9.44 -10.45 -11.14
CA SER A 111 -10.74 -9.81 -11.42
C SER A 111 -10.90 -8.44 -10.75
N GLY A 112 -10.18 -8.18 -9.65
CA GLY A 112 -10.22 -6.93 -8.92
C GLY A 112 -9.13 -5.91 -9.24
N ILE A 113 -8.26 -6.15 -10.25
CA ILE A 113 -7.22 -5.16 -10.58
C ILE A 113 -7.80 -4.01 -11.40
N ALA A 114 -7.44 -2.77 -11.08
CA ALA A 114 -7.90 -1.61 -11.84
C ALA A 114 -7.05 -1.33 -13.09
N ASP A 115 -5.81 -1.80 -13.09
CA ASP A 115 -4.81 -1.43 -14.09
C ASP A 115 -4.77 -2.42 -15.27
N GLU A 116 -4.33 -1.92 -16.43
CA GLU A 116 -3.91 -2.79 -17.52
C GLU A 116 -2.61 -3.53 -17.17
N LEU A 117 -2.55 -4.81 -17.51
CA LEU A 117 -1.31 -5.59 -17.41
C LEU A 117 -0.31 -5.09 -18.46
N ASN A 118 0.62 -4.23 -18.04
CA ASN A 118 1.72 -3.78 -18.87
C ASN A 118 2.84 -4.82 -18.95
N SER A 119 3.84 -4.58 -19.82
CA SER A 119 4.95 -5.50 -20.02
C SER A 119 5.85 -5.70 -18.79
N GLU A 120 6.02 -4.67 -17.94
CA GLU A 120 6.82 -4.78 -16.72
C GLU A 120 6.14 -5.72 -15.70
N ILE A 121 4.84 -5.53 -15.48
CA ILE A 121 4.03 -6.40 -14.62
C ILE A 121 4.01 -7.82 -15.16
N ALA A 122 3.81 -8.00 -16.46
CA ALA A 122 3.79 -9.32 -17.09
C ALA A 122 5.14 -10.05 -16.91
N PHE A 123 6.25 -9.34 -17.07
CA PHE A 123 7.58 -9.91 -16.82
C PHE A 123 7.74 -10.37 -15.38
N HIS A 124 7.33 -9.57 -14.40
CA HIS A 124 7.37 -9.95 -13.00
C HIS A 124 6.48 -11.16 -12.68
N LEU A 125 5.26 -11.21 -13.23
CA LEU A 125 4.38 -12.38 -13.07
C LEU A 125 5.00 -13.65 -13.65
N GLN A 126 5.73 -13.53 -14.75
CA GLN A 126 6.45 -14.67 -15.33
C GLN A 126 7.60 -15.14 -14.43
N GLN A 127 8.33 -14.24 -13.77
CA GLN A 127 9.34 -14.65 -12.78
C GLN A 127 8.71 -15.44 -11.62
N ILE A 128 7.56 -14.98 -11.11
CA ILE A 128 6.80 -15.68 -10.08
C ILE A 128 6.33 -17.05 -10.59
N HIS A 129 5.83 -17.11 -11.84
CA HIS A 129 5.42 -18.35 -12.50
C HIS A 129 6.56 -19.39 -12.50
N GLU A 130 7.74 -18.99 -12.98
CA GLU A 130 8.90 -19.87 -13.09
C GLU A 130 9.36 -20.37 -11.72
N ALA A 131 9.39 -19.49 -10.71
CA ALA A 131 9.73 -19.87 -9.34
C ALA A 131 8.75 -20.91 -8.75
N LEU A 132 7.44 -20.75 -9.00
CA LEU A 132 6.43 -21.70 -8.54
C LEU A 132 6.53 -23.06 -9.25
N VAL A 133 6.73 -23.05 -10.56
CA VAL A 133 6.93 -24.28 -11.34
C VAL A 133 8.17 -25.04 -10.85
N LEU A 134 9.25 -24.33 -10.50
CA LEU A 134 10.44 -24.95 -9.90
C LEU A 134 10.18 -25.59 -8.53
N MET A 135 9.19 -25.08 -7.80
CA MET A 135 8.73 -25.67 -6.53
C MET A 135 7.73 -26.82 -6.73
N GLY A 136 7.39 -27.17 -7.97
CA GLY A 136 6.39 -28.20 -8.29
C GLY A 136 4.95 -27.71 -8.14
N VAL A 137 4.73 -26.40 -8.14
CA VAL A 137 3.41 -25.78 -7.99
C VAL A 137 2.93 -25.24 -9.34
N GLU A 138 1.68 -25.51 -9.71
CA GLU A 138 1.05 -25.03 -10.95
C GLU A 138 0.25 -23.74 -10.70
N PRO A 139 0.77 -22.57 -11.11
CA PRO A 139 0.01 -21.31 -11.08
C PRO A 139 -0.97 -21.20 -12.25
N ILE A 140 -2.21 -20.84 -11.93
CA ILE A 140 -3.33 -20.61 -12.85
C ILE A 140 -3.77 -19.16 -12.68
N TYR A 141 -3.74 -18.39 -13.76
CA TYR A 141 -4.15 -16.99 -13.76
C TYR A 141 -5.58 -16.85 -14.28
N ILE A 142 -6.46 -16.25 -13.47
CA ILE A 142 -7.87 -16.01 -13.80
C ILE A 142 -8.21 -14.52 -13.67
N GLY A 143 -9.36 -14.12 -14.20
CA GLY A 143 -9.81 -12.73 -14.09
C GLY A 143 -9.04 -11.73 -14.95
N ILE A 144 -8.18 -12.21 -15.87
CA ILE A 144 -7.48 -11.37 -16.84
C ILE A 144 -8.42 -11.07 -18.02
N GLY A 145 -9.03 -9.88 -18.03
CA GLY A 145 -9.95 -9.41 -19.07
C GLY A 145 -9.93 -7.88 -19.20
N ARG A 146 -10.54 -7.31 -20.26
CA ARG A 146 -10.61 -5.85 -20.45
C ARG A 146 -11.38 -5.18 -19.30
N ASN A 147 -10.69 -4.47 -18.42
CA ASN A 147 -11.32 -3.54 -17.48
C ASN A 147 -11.54 -2.18 -18.16
N GLY A 148 -12.54 -2.13 -19.06
CA GLY A 148 -13.24 -0.90 -19.40
C GLY A 148 -14.68 -1.02 -18.87
N PRO A 149 -15.33 0.07 -18.42
CA PRO A 149 -16.68 -0.02 -17.86
C PRO A 149 -17.62 -0.59 -18.92
N LEU A 150 -18.17 -1.78 -18.65
CA LEU A 150 -19.26 -2.36 -19.40
C LEU A 150 -20.55 -1.62 -19.00
N TYR A 151 -20.77 -0.46 -19.61
CA TYR A 151 -22.12 0.09 -19.73
C TYR A 151 -22.83 -0.68 -20.87
N CYS A 152 -23.81 -1.50 -20.49
CA CYS A 152 -24.96 -1.86 -21.33
C CYS A 152 -26.21 -1.39 -20.59
#